data_AF-A0A1S7R475-F1
#
_entry.id   AF-A0A1S7R475-F1
#
_cell.length_a   1.000
_cell.length_b   1.000
_cell.length_c   1.000
_cell.angle_alpha   90.00
_cell.angle_beta   90.00
_cell.angle_gamma   90.00
#
_symmetry.space_group_name_H-M   'P 1'
#
loop_
_entity.id
_entity.type
_entity.pdbx_description
1 polymer ?
#
loop_
_entity_poly.entity_id
_entity_poly.type
_entity_poly.pdbx_seq_one_letter_code
_entity_poly.pdbx_strand_id
1 'polypeptide(L)' 'MTSIRYIITAEFLHHVPDGLNPNDGTEVTKSVDGRRTWSVSADDKFGDIMRKVERTNPYRVTITEDSAESLPY' A
#
# COMPACT_ATOMS: atom_id res chain seq x y z
N MET A 1 -9.76 -11.95 25.08
CA MET A 1 -10.18 -10.85 24.19
C MET A 1 -9.48 -11.06 22.87
N THR A 2 -10.23 -11.40 21.81
CA THR A 2 -9.73 -11.42 20.44
C THR A 2 -9.49 -9.98 19.99
N SER A 3 -8.22 -9.61 19.80
CA SER A 3 -7.87 -8.31 19.22
C SER A 3 -7.96 -8.46 17.71
N ILE A 4 -9.05 -7.97 17.12
CA ILE A 4 -9.19 -7.92 15.67
C ILE A 4 -8.21 -6.88 15.13
N ARG A 5 -7.40 -7.27 14.16
CA ARG A 5 -6.51 -6.38 13.42
C ARG A 5 -6.89 -6.42 11.96
N TYR A 6 -6.69 -5.30 11.27
CA TYR A 6 -6.81 -5.26 9.82
C TYR A 6 -5.44 -5.05 9.20
N ILE A 7 -5.16 -5.82 8.16
CA ILE A 7 -3.98 -5.69 7.31
C ILE A 7 -4.44 -5.06 6.00
N ILE A 8 -3.89 -3.88 5.71
CA ILE A 8 -4.25 -3.10 4.53
C ILE A 8 -3.05 -3.09 3.62
N THR A 9 -3.22 -3.58 2.41
CA THR A 9 -2.17 -3.60 1.38
C THR A 9 -2.61 -2.73 0.22
N ALA A 10 -1.80 -1.74 -0.13
CA ALA A 10 -2.00 -0.89 -1.29
C ALA A 10 -0.92 -1.17 -2.34
N GLU A 11 -1.34 -1.25 -3.59
CA GLU A 11 -0.49 -1.36 -4.77
C GLU A 11 -0.59 -0.07 -5.58
N PHE A 12 0.56 0.47 -5.96
CA PHE A 12 0.69 1.76 -6.66
C PHE A 12 1.81 1.68 -7.69
N LEU A 13 1.81 2.61 -8.65
CA LEU A 13 2.86 2.71 -9.65
C LEU A 13 3.85 3.82 -9.28
N HIS A 14 5.13 3.49 -9.31
CA HIS A 14 6.21 4.47 -9.26
C HIS A 14 6.75 4.70 -10.66
N HIS A 15 6.83 5.97 -11.06
CA HIS A 15 7.58 6.35 -12.25
C HIS A 15 9.03 6.60 -11.84
N VAL A 16 9.94 5.82 -12.41
CA VAL A 16 11.38 5.98 -12.18
C VAL A 16 12.08 6.30 -13.50
N PRO A 17 13.17 7.08 -13.47
CA PRO A 17 13.97 7.34 -14.66
C PRO A 17 14.47 6.02 -15.27
N ASP A 18 14.29 5.88 -16.58
CA ASP A 18 14.76 4.74 -17.37
C ASP A 18 15.76 5.15 -18.46
N GLY A 19 16.20 6.40 -18.42
CA GLY A 19 17.20 6.96 -19.33
C GLY A 19 16.60 8.01 -20.26
N LEU A 20 17.24 8.19 -21.41
CA LEU A 20 16.86 9.18 -22.42
C LEU A 20 16.44 8.48 -23.71
N ASN A 21 15.43 9.03 -24.38
CA ASN A 21 14.99 8.57 -25.69
C ASN A 21 16.10 8.84 -26.72
N PRO A 22 16.56 7.83 -27.49
CA PRO A 22 17.68 7.98 -28.41
C PRO A 22 17.40 8.91 -29.60
N ASN A 23 16.13 9.25 -29.87
CA ASN A 23 15.76 10.08 -31.01
C ASN A 23 15.75 11.58 -30.69
N ASP A 24 15.40 11.96 -29.47
CA ASP A 24 15.16 13.36 -29.09
C ASP A 24 15.79 13.76 -27.73
N GLY A 25 16.40 12.81 -27.02
CA GLY A 25 17.04 13.04 -25.72
C GLY A 25 16.07 13.31 -24.58
N THR A 26 14.76 13.12 -24.76
CA THR A 26 13.76 13.29 -23.70
C THR A 26 13.87 12.22 -22.63
N GLU A 27 13.55 12.56 -21.38
CA GLU A 27 13.58 11.59 -20.28
C GLU A 27 12.48 10.55 -20.45
N VAL A 28 12.88 9.28 -20.49
CA VAL A 28 11.99 8.14 -20.50
C VAL A 28 11.84 7.67 -19.06
N THR A 29 10.59 7.51 -18.62
CA THR A 29 10.29 6.90 -17.32
C THR A 29 9.69 5.53 -17.53
N LYS A 30 10.04 4.58 -16.66
CA LYS A 30 9.32 3.29 -16.56
C LYS A 30 8.41 3.28 -15.34
N SER A 31 7.30 2.58 -15.46
CA SER A 31 6.39 2.30 -14.35
C SER A 31 6.86 1.04 -13.62
N VAL A 32 7.04 1.13 -12.32
CA VAL A 32 7.41 0.02 -11.44
C VAL A 32 6.30 -0.18 -10.41
N ASP A 33 5.86 -1.42 -10.25
CA ASP A 33 4.88 -1.78 -9.23
C ASP A 33 5.49 -1.63 -7.83
N GLY A 34 4.82 -0.86 -6.99
CA GLY A 34 5.12 -0.72 -5.58
C GLY A 34 3.99 -1.28 -4.73
N ARG A 35 4.35 -1.85 -3.58
CA ARG A 35 3.41 -2.37 -2.59
C ARG A 35 3.75 -1.83 -1.20
N ARG A 36 2.74 -1.37 -0.47
CA ARG A 36 2.85 -1.01 0.95
C ARG A 36 1.77 -1.70 1.75
N THR A 37 2.14 -2.11 2.96
CA THR A 37 1.24 -2.79 3.89
C THR A 37 1.25 -2.09 5.24
N TRP A 38 0.07 -1.92 5.83
CA TRP A 38 -0.13 -1.37 7.17
C TRP A 38 -0.94 -2.35 8.00
N SER A 39 -0.59 -2.47 9.28
CA SER A 39 -1.43 -3.12 10.30
C SER A 39 -2.11 -2.03 11.11
N VAL A 40 -3.43 -2.17 11.29
CA VAL A 40 -4.26 -1.19 11.99
C VAL A 40 -5.16 -1.91 12.98
N SER A 41 -5.43 -1.28 14.13
CA SER A 41 -6.37 -1.81 15.11
C SER A 41 -7.80 -1.67 14.57
N ALA A 42 -8.72 -2.54 14.99
CA ALA A 42 -10.14 -2.34 14.73
C ALA A 42 -10.70 -1.04 15.37
N ASP A 43 -10.03 -0.54 16.41
CA ASP A 43 -10.40 0.71 17.07
C ASP A 43 -9.88 1.97 16.34
N ASP A 44 -8.98 1.81 15.37
CA ASP A 44 -8.45 2.94 14.60
C ASP A 44 -9.55 3.52 13.71
N LYS A 45 -9.65 4.85 13.65
CA LYS A 45 -10.63 5.51 12.78
C LYS A 45 -10.32 5.23 11.32
N PHE A 46 -11.28 4.65 10.61
CA PHE A 46 -11.19 4.36 9.18
C PHE A 46 -10.69 5.56 8.34
N GLY A 47 -11.10 6.79 8.68
CA GLY A 47 -10.63 7.99 7.99
C GLY A 47 -9.13 8.27 8.14
N ASP A 48 -8.53 7.95 9.29
CA ASP A 48 -7.08 8.11 9.52
C ASP A 48 -6.27 7.08 8.74
N ILE A 49 -6.84 5.88 8.64
CA ILE A 49 -6.31 4.76 7.86
C ILE A 49 -6.31 5.11 6.37
N MET A 50 -7.45 5.56 5.84
CA MET A 50 -7.59 5.89 4.41
C MET A 50 -6.72 7.08 4.00
N ARG A 51 -6.50 8.07 4.88
CA ARG A 51 -5.56 9.17 4.63
C ARG A 51 -4.12 8.70 4.42
N LYS A 52 -3.69 7.61 5.07
CA LYS A 52 -2.35 7.03 4.85
C LYS A 52 -2.25 6.34 3.50
N VAL A 53 -3.32 5.67 3.08
CA VAL A 53 -3.42 4.94 1.81
C VAL A 53 -3.52 5.90 0.62
N GLU A 54 -4.35 6.95 0.71
CA GLU A 54 -4.58 7.91 -0.37
C GLU A 54 -3.30 8.65 -0.80
N ARG A 55 -2.39 8.94 0.12
CA ARG A 55 -1.07 9.54 -0.17
C ARG A 55 -0.20 8.73 -1.14
N THR A 56 -0.51 7.44 -1.32
CA THR A 56 0.24 6.57 -2.24
C THR A 56 -0.38 6.49 -3.64
N ASN A 57 -1.53 7.15 -3.87
CA ASN A 57 -2.32 7.06 -5.11
C ASN A 57 -2.42 5.63 -5.68
N PRO A 58 -2.92 4.67 -4.88
CA PRO A 58 -2.93 3.28 -5.28
C PRO A 58 -4.00 3.00 -6.34
N TYR A 59 -3.68 2.11 -7.28
CA TYR A 59 -4.66 1.58 -8.24
C TYR A 59 -5.42 0.38 -7.66
N ARG A 60 -4.90 -0.25 -6.60
CA ARG A 60 -5.52 -1.39 -5.92
C ARG A 60 -5.27 -1.34 -4.42
N VAL A 61 -6.32 -1.61 -3.65
CA VAL A 61 -6.25 -1.75 -2.19
C VAL A 61 -6.95 -3.04 -1.79
N THR A 62 -6.30 -3.82 -0.93
CA THR A 62 -6.83 -5.05 -0.33
C THR A 62 -6.82 -4.90 1.18
N ILE A 63 -7.92 -5.28 1.83
CA ILE A 63 -8.06 -5.28 3.30
C ILE A 63 -8.33 -6.72 3.74
N THR A 64 -7.52 -7.22 4.65
CA THR A 64 -7.65 -8.57 5.23
C THR A 64 -7.81 -8.44 6.73
N GLU A 65 -8.79 -9.13 7.30
CA GLU A 65 -8.91 -9.28 8.75
C GLU A 65 -7.88 -10.31 9.23
N ASP A 66 -7.06 -9.92 10.19
CA ASP A 66 -6.11 -10.78 10.90
C ASP A 66 -6.70 -11.06 12.29
N SER A 67 -7.56 -12.06 12.35
CA SER A 67 -8.10 -12.62 13.58
C SER A 67 -7.22 -13.78 14.03
N ALA A 68 -6.06 -13.49 14.62
CA ALA A 68 -5.32 -14.54 15.31
C ALA A 68 -6.12 -14.93 16.57
N GLU A 69 -6.70 -16.13 16.59
CA GLU A 69 -6.99 -16.79 17.87
C GLU A 69 -5.66 -16.81 18.63
N SER A 70 -5.60 -16.10 19.75
CA SER A 70 -4.42 -16.14 20.61
C SER A 70 -4.22 -17.59 21.04
N LEU A 71 -3.28 -18.31 20.42
CA LEU A 71 -2.88 -19.62 20.89
C LEU A 71 -2.32 -19.42 22.30
N PRO A 72 -2.87 -20.08 23.33
CA PRO A 72 -2.32 -20.00 24.67
C PRO A 72 -0.94 -20.65 24.66
N TYR A 73 0.09 -19.86 24.97
CA TYR A 73 1.44 -20.35 25.24
C TYR A 73 1.46 -21.19 26.53
#